data_AF-A0A2M7BJS7-F1
#
_entry.id   AF-A0A2M7BJS7-F1
#
_cell.length_a   1.000
_cell.length_b   1.000
_cell.length_c   1.000
_cell.angle_alpha   90.00
_cell.angle_beta   90.00
_cell.angle_gamma   90.00
#
_symmetry.space_group_name_H-M   'P 1'
#
loop_
_entity.id
_entity.type
_entity.pdbx_description
1 polymer ?
#
loop_
_entity_poly.entity_id
_entity_poly.type
_entity_poly.pdbx_seq_one_letter_code
_entity_poly.pdbx_strand_id
1 'polypeptide(L)'
;MNTAVQIQEARIKDISVTKDTIMAQLVDGRSISVPLAWSWRLLESTPKQRANWEIIGDGQGVRWPDIDEDISAEGMLYGIPAPRSRMSSKFNLKSEKKIMAANERVKRTAKKPTAAYP
;
A
#
# COMPACT_ATOMS: atom_id res chain seq x y z
N MET A 1 9.82 -35.11 26.14
CA MET A 1 9.12 -33.81 26.21
C MET A 1 8.72 -33.46 24.77
N ASN A 2 7.44 -33.45 24.44
CA ASN A 2 6.99 -33.21 23.07
C ASN A 2 6.31 -31.84 23.04
N THR A 3 7.02 -30.80 22.60
CA THR A 3 6.44 -29.47 22.38
C THR A 3 5.85 -29.46 20.97
N ALA A 4 4.68 -30.09 20.79
CA ALA A 4 3.93 -29.93 19.55
C ALA A 4 3.32 -28.52 19.55
N VAL A 5 3.94 -27.60 18.80
CA VAL A 5 3.33 -26.28 18.54
C VAL A 5 2.14 -26.52 17.62
N GLN A 6 0.94 -26.46 18.18
CA GLN A 6 -0.29 -26.38 17.39
C GLN A 6 -0.37 -24.96 16.82
N ILE A 7 -0.04 -24.80 15.53
CA ILE A 7 -0.20 -23.52 14.84
C ILE A 7 -1.70 -23.32 14.62
N GLN A 8 -2.36 -22.70 15.59
CA GLN A 8 -3.73 -22.21 15.42
C GLN A 8 -3.70 -20.96 14.53
N GLU A 9 -4.61 -20.89 13.57
CA GLU A 9 -4.81 -19.70 12.74
C GLU A 9 -5.03 -18.49 13.65
N ALA A 10 -4.12 -17.51 13.59
CA ALA A 10 -4.27 -16.28 14.33
C ALA A 10 -5.43 -15.47 13.71
N ARG A 11 -6.51 -15.28 14.47
CA ARG A 11 -7.66 -14.48 14.05
C ARG A 11 -7.79 -13.25 14.91
N ILE A 12 -7.80 -12.09 14.28
CA ILE A 12 -7.96 -10.78 14.91
C ILE A 12 -9.42 -10.61 15.30
N LYS A 13 -9.62 -10.29 16.57
CA LYS A 13 -10.90 -9.93 17.16
C LYS A 13 -11.07 -8.41 17.26
N ASP A 14 -9.99 -7.71 17.59
CA ASP A 14 -9.97 -6.26 17.80
C ASP A 14 -8.58 -5.70 17.48
N ILE A 15 -8.52 -4.42 17.13
CA ILE A 15 -7.27 -3.70 16.91
C ILE A 15 -7.32 -2.32 17.57
N SER A 16 -6.21 -1.97 18.19
CA SER A 16 -5.99 -0.65 18.79
C SER A 16 -4.70 -0.06 18.24
N VAL A 17 -4.77 1.18 17.77
CA VAL A 17 -3.65 1.89 17.17
C VAL A 17 -3.32 3.10 18.04
N THR A 18 -2.07 3.17 18.50
CA THR A 18 -1.55 4.30 19.26
C THR A 18 -0.65 5.17 18.37
N LYS A 19 0.07 6.12 18.99
CA LYS A 19 1.06 6.93 18.27
C LYS A 19 2.24 6.10 17.78
N ASP A 20 2.57 5.03 18.49
CA ASP A 20 3.82 4.29 18.32
C ASP A 20 3.62 2.81 17.98
N THR A 21 2.44 2.24 18.26
CA THR A 21 2.17 0.80 18.13
C THR A 21 0.82 0.49 17.52
N ILE A 22 0.75 -0.68 16.89
CA ILE A 22 -0.46 -1.35 16.44
C ILE A 22 -0.59 -2.61 17.30
N MET A 23 -1.70 -2.75 18.02
CA MET A 23 -1.95 -3.88 18.90
C MET A 23 -3.22 -4.61 18.46
N ALA A 24 -3.06 -5.88 18.07
CA ALA A 24 -4.16 -6.76 17.73
C ALA A 24 -4.48 -7.70 18.89
N GLN A 25 -5.76 -7.82 19.22
CA GLN A 25 -6.28 -8.84 20.13
C GLN A 25 -6.78 -10.00 19.28
N LEU A 26 -6.32 -11.22 19.59
CA LEU A 26 -6.72 -12.43 18.90
C LEU A 26 -7.89 -13.11 19.61
N VAL A 27 -8.67 -13.90 18.86
CA VAL A 27 -9.82 -14.66 19.39
C VAL A 27 -9.42 -15.68 20.46
N ASP A 28 -8.19 -16.16 20.43
CA ASP A 28 -7.62 -17.13 21.38
C ASP A 28 -7.12 -16.48 22.69
N GLY A 29 -7.34 -15.16 22.84
CA GLY A 29 -6.96 -14.40 24.03
C GLY A 29 -5.53 -13.84 24.00
N ARG A 30 -4.73 -14.13 22.97
CA ARG A 30 -3.42 -13.50 22.81
C ARG A 30 -3.55 -12.05 22.39
N SER A 31 -2.56 -11.23 22.76
CA SER A 31 -2.40 -9.87 22.25
C SER A 31 -1.03 -9.73 21.60
N ILE A 32 -0.99 -9.18 20.39
CA ILE A 32 0.24 -8.98 19.62
C ILE A 32 0.41 -7.48 19.38
N SER A 33 1.55 -6.93 19.78
CA SER A 33 1.89 -5.53 19.55
C SER A 33 3.08 -5.41 18.60
N VAL A 34 2.94 -4.59 17.57
CA VAL A 34 3.99 -4.26 16.62
C VAL A 34 4.18 -2.75 16.53
N PRO A 35 5.36 -2.25 16.14
CA PRO A 35 5.55 -0.81 15.93
C PRO A 35 4.66 -0.28 14.80
N LEU A 36 4.11 0.92 14.96
CA LEU A 36 3.34 1.62 13.91
C LEU A 36 4.17 1.81 12.63
N ALA A 37 5.49 1.96 12.78
CA ALA A 37 6.45 2.07 11.69
C ALA A 37 6.50 0.85 10.74
N TRP A 38 5.85 -0.27 11.10
CA TRP A 38 5.65 -1.41 10.20
C TRP A 38 4.86 -1.07 8.96
N SER A 39 3.99 -0.06 9.04
CA SER A 39 3.28 0.49 7.89
C SER A 39 3.61 1.96 7.76
N TRP A 40 4.29 2.30 6.67
CA TRP A 40 4.59 3.69 6.33
C TRP A 40 3.30 4.50 6.15
N ARG A 41 2.23 3.90 5.60
CA ARG A 41 0.94 4.56 5.42
C ARG A 41 0.26 4.85 6.74
N LEU A 42 0.31 3.92 7.70
CA LEU A 42 -0.24 4.17 9.03
C LEU A 42 0.60 5.17 9.83
N LEU A 43 1.91 5.23 9.60
CA LEU A 43 2.77 6.23 10.23
C LEU A 43 2.41 7.65 9.77
N GLU A 44 2.10 7.82 8.48
CA GLU A 44 1.74 9.12 7.87
C GLU A 44 0.25 9.48 8.01
N SER A 45 -0.60 8.53 8.40
CA SER A 45 -2.05 8.76 8.49
C SER A 45 -2.46 9.57 9.72
N THR A 46 -3.59 10.25 9.61
CA THR A 46 -4.18 10.99 10.73
C THR A 46 -4.80 10.04 11.77
N PRO A 47 -4.94 10.45 13.04
CA PRO A 47 -5.59 9.63 14.07
C PRO A 47 -7.00 9.18 13.68
N LYS A 48 -7.73 10.02 12.93
CA LYS A 48 -9.07 9.70 12.43
C LYS A 48 -9.05 8.55 11.41
N GLN A 49 -8.08 8.57 10.48
CA GLN A 49 -7.90 7.49 9.51
C GLN A 49 -7.43 6.20 10.20
N ARG A 50 -6.53 6.27 11.19
CA ARG A 50 -6.09 5.10 11.96
C ARG A 50 -7.21 4.44 12.75
N ALA A 51 -8.19 5.23 13.19
CA ALA A 51 -9.36 4.73 13.91
C ALA A 51 -10.41 4.10 12.98
N ASN A 52 -10.32 4.34 11.66
CA ASN A 52 -11.23 3.79 10.66
C ASN A 52 -10.63 2.53 10.04
N TRP A 53 -10.94 1.38 10.63
CA TRP A 53 -10.45 0.09 10.20
C TRP A 53 -11.57 -0.95 10.15
N GLU A 54 -11.36 -1.98 9.35
CA GLU A 54 -12.28 -3.10 9.17
C GLU A 54 -11.51 -4.41 9.27
N ILE A 55 -12.04 -5.37 10.05
CA ILE A 55 -11.50 -6.74 10.06
C ILE A 55 -11.97 -7.46 8.80
N ILE A 56 -11.06 -8.17 8.14
CA ILE A 56 -11.27 -8.83 6.85
C ILE A 56 -10.86 -10.29 6.94
N GLY A 57 -11.41 -11.12 6.03
CA GLY A 57 -11.05 -12.53 5.93
C GLY A 57 -11.27 -13.32 7.22
N ASP A 58 -12.40 -13.10 7.90
CA ASP A 58 -12.74 -13.80 9.16
C ASP A 58 -11.66 -13.67 10.26
N GLY A 59 -11.03 -12.49 10.34
CA GLY A 59 -9.97 -12.20 11.31
C GLY A 59 -8.56 -12.44 10.78
N GLN A 60 -8.38 -12.86 9.53
CA GLN A 60 -7.05 -13.02 8.94
C GLN A 60 -6.28 -11.70 8.78
N GLY A 61 -6.98 -10.56 8.70
CA GLY A 61 -6.34 -9.26 8.60
C GLY A 61 -7.26 -8.09 8.95
N VAL A 62 -6.68 -6.91 8.90
CA VAL A 62 -7.34 -5.63 9.10
C VAL A 62 -7.00 -4.72 7.92
N ARG A 63 -8.01 -4.03 7.40
CA ARG A 63 -7.92 -3.04 6.34
C ARG A 63 -8.24 -1.65 6.86
N TRP A 64 -7.43 -0.67 6.49
CA TRP A 64 -7.71 0.76 6.63
C TRP A 64 -8.12 1.34 5.28
N PRO A 65 -9.42 1.46 4.99
CA PRO A 65 -9.92 1.84 3.66
C PRO A 65 -9.49 3.26 3.26
N ASP A 66 -9.35 4.19 4.20
CA ASP A 66 -8.99 5.59 3.92
C ASP A 66 -7.58 5.77 3.36
N ILE A 67 -6.69 4.81 3.62
CA ILE A 67 -5.28 4.87 3.23
C ILE A 67 -4.86 3.68 2.36
N ASP A 68 -5.80 2.80 2.00
CA ASP A 68 -5.55 1.59 1.19
C ASP A 68 -4.40 0.74 1.77
N GLU A 69 -4.50 0.43 3.07
CA GLU A 69 -3.48 -0.34 3.79
C GLU A 69 -4.11 -1.54 4.48
N ASP A 70 -3.47 -2.71 4.33
CA ASP A 70 -3.89 -3.97 4.92
C ASP A 70 -2.76 -4.55 5.79
N ILE A 71 -3.11 -5.06 6.98
CA ILE A 71 -2.19 -5.78 7.88
C ILE A 71 -2.78 -7.16 8.19
N SER A 72 -1.98 -8.21 8.02
CA SER A 72 -2.38 -9.58 8.34
C SER A 72 -2.02 -9.99 9.77
N ALA A 73 -2.86 -10.85 10.36
CA ALA A 73 -2.63 -11.45 11.67
C ALA A 73 -1.34 -12.29 11.68
N GLU A 74 -1.11 -13.05 10.61
CA GLU A 74 0.12 -13.82 10.43
C GLU A 74 1.35 -12.92 10.31
N GLY A 75 1.25 -11.81 9.56
CA GLY A 75 2.34 -10.85 9.44
C GLY A 75 2.76 -10.29 10.80
N MET A 76 1.77 -9.93 11.63
CA MET A 76 1.98 -9.54 13.03
C MET A 76 2.63 -10.64 13.88
N LEU A 77 2.17 -11.88 13.75
CA LEU A 77 2.68 -13.02 14.52
C LEU A 77 4.13 -13.37 14.15
N TYR A 78 4.48 -13.30 12.87
CA TYR A 78 5.79 -13.74 12.36
C TYR A 78 6.82 -12.61 12.22
N GLY A 79 6.47 -11.37 12.57
CA GLY A 79 7.43 -10.26 12.45
C GLY A 79 7.60 -9.74 11.02
N ILE A 80 6.65 -10.01 10.11
CA ILE A 80 6.75 -9.64 8.70
C ILE A 80 6.07 -8.27 8.51
N PRO A 81 6.84 -7.19 8.24
CA PRO A 81 6.27 -5.86 8.07
C PRO A 81 5.39 -5.77 6.82
N ALA A 82 4.48 -4.80 6.79
CA ALA A 82 3.60 -4.59 5.64
C ALA A 82 4.44 -4.34 4.38
N PRO A 83 4.19 -5.08 3.28
CA PRO A 83 4.96 -4.89 2.07
C PRO A 83 4.75 -3.46 1.58
N ARG A 84 5.85 -2.72 1.38
CA ARG A 84 5.77 -1.47 0.62
C ARG A 84 5.29 -1.86 -0.75
N SER A 85 4.05 -1.52 -1.11
CA SER A 85 3.60 -1.69 -2.48
C SER A 85 4.52 -0.82 -3.33
N ARG A 86 5.49 -1.47 -3.99
CA ARG A 86 6.33 -0.81 -4.98
C ARG A 86 5.34 -0.44 -6.06
N MET A 87 4.88 0.81 -6.05
CA MET A 87 4.01 1.35 -7.08
C MET A 87 4.55 0.82 -8.41
N SER A 88 3.78 -0.04 -9.07
CA SER A 88 4.08 -0.40 -10.43
C SER A 88 4.07 0.92 -11.18
N SER A 89 5.25 1.38 -11.58
CA SER A 89 5.45 2.54 -12.43
C SER A 89 4.85 2.23 -13.80
N LYS A 90 3.51 2.17 -13.87
CA LYS A 90 2.71 2.11 -15.09
C LYS A 90 2.08 3.48 -15.38
N PHE A 91 2.59 4.53 -14.74
CA PHE A 91 2.41 5.87 -15.26
C PHE A 91 3.31 6.05 -16.48
N ASN A 92 2.66 5.99 -17.65
CA ASN A 92 2.90 6.88 -18.78
C ASN A 92 3.67 6.39 -20.03
N LEU A 93 3.29 5.25 -20.62
CA LEU A 93 3.74 4.92 -22.00
C LEU A 93 2.80 5.49 -23.11
N LYS A 94 1.60 5.96 -22.75
CA LYS A 94 0.62 6.48 -23.72
C LYS A 94 0.75 7.99 -23.99
N SER A 95 1.21 8.81 -23.03
CA SER A 95 1.37 10.25 -23.33
C SER A 95 2.69 10.54 -24.06
N GLU A 96 3.76 9.78 -23.82
CA GLU A 96 5.03 9.95 -24.54
C GLU A 96 4.87 9.72 -26.05
N LYS A 97 4.13 8.68 -26.46
CA LYS A 97 3.83 8.44 -27.89
C LYS A 97 3.02 9.56 -28.53
N LYS A 98 2.10 10.18 -27.78
CA LYS A 98 1.30 11.32 -28.29
C LYS A 98 2.14 12.58 -28.43
N ILE A 99 3.05 12.84 -27.49
CA ILE A 99 3.95 14.00 -27.50
C ILE A 99 5.01 13.83 -28.61
N MET A 100 5.56 12.63 -28.81
CA MET A 100 6.52 12.37 -29.91
C MET A 100 5.86 12.46 -31.29
N ALA A 101 4.65 11.92 -31.47
CA ALA A 101 3.92 12.01 -32.73
C ALA A 101 3.50 13.46 -33.07
N ALA A 102 3.17 14.27 -32.06
CA ALA A 102 2.87 15.69 -32.24
C ALA A 102 4.13 16.48 -32.66
N ASN A 103 5.27 16.23 -32.02
CA ASN A 103 6.53 16.92 -32.34
C ASN A 103 7.09 16.58 -33.73
N GLU A 104 6.83 15.38 -34.25
CA GLU A 104 7.23 15.02 -35.61
C GLU A 104 6.41 15.76 -36.68
N ARG A 105 5.11 16.00 -36.43
CA ARG A 105 4.26 16.80 -37.33
C ARG A 105 4.69 18.27 -37.41
N VAL A 106 5.03 18.87 -36.26
CA VAL A 106 5.47 20.28 -36.20
C VAL A 106 6.80 20.50 -36.92
N LYS A 107 7.73 19.53 -36.85
CA LYS A 107 9.02 19.61 -37.55
C LYS A 107 8.89 19.51 -39.07
N ARG A 108 7.87 18.83 -39.59
CA ARG A 108 7.63 18.71 -41.05
C ARG A 108 7.01 19.97 -41.65
N THR A 109 6.26 20.76 -40.88
CA THR A 109 5.63 22.01 -41.36
C THR A 109 6.58 23.22 -41.35
N ALA A 110 7.68 23.17 -40.61
CA ALA A 110 8.64 24.28 -40.49
C ALA A 110 9.70 24.34 -41.61
N LYS A 111 9.64 23.44 -42.61
CA LYS A 111 10.65 23.32 -43.68
C LYS A 111 10.05 23.60 -45.06
N LYS A 112 9.29 24.70 -45.20
CA LYS A 112 8.84 25.18 -46.52
C LYS A 112 9.83 26.25 -47.01
N PRO A 113 10.51 26.05 -48.15
CA PRO A 113 11.47 27.03 -48.67
C PRO A 113 10.72 28.27 -49.15
N THR A 114 11.12 29.44 -48.66
CA THR A 114 10.78 30.74 -49.23
C THR A 114 11.49 30.83 -50.58
N ALA A 115 10.75 30.59 -51.66
CA ALA A 115 11.18 30.85 -53.02
C ALA A 115 10.55 32.17 -53.51
N ALA A 116 11.28 32.85 -54.42
CA ALA A 116 10.94 34.04 -55.21
C ALA A 116 11.05 35.40 -54.50
N TYR A 117 11.53 36.51 -55.07
CA TYR A 117 12.27 36.98 -56.28
C TYR A 117 12.42 38.53 -56.04
N PRO A 118 13.05 39.39 -56.87
CA PRO A 118 13.55 39.27 -58.24
C PRO A 118 15.07 39.15 -58.38
#